data_AF-A0A381XIA0-F1
#
_entry.id   AF-A0A381XIA0-F1
#
_cell.length_a   1.000
_cell.length_b   1.000
_cell.length_c   1.000
_cell.angle_alpha   90.00
_cell.angle_beta   90.00
_cell.angle_gamma   90.00
#
_symmetry.space_group_name_H-M   'P 1'
#
loop_
_entity.id
_entity.type
_entity.pdbx_description
1 polymer ?
#
loop_
_entity_poly.entity_id
_entity_poly.type
_entity_poly.pdbx_seq_one_letter_code
_entity_poly.pdbx_strand_id
1 'polypeptide(L)'
;MILSIGDKMKTFKKNKSNFDITFICRNGKNHFAEPILKELKKKYSIQYLNPEHKRDYHHWQVKGGIIWVEWAHKFAKEVAKKKWKEKKIVVRLHRYEIDTPYMDEIKWDNVDKLIFVNPELEGLFKNRVKKQIDTITIPNAIDISKFHYNAPSEENSLLAFSMRYNPVKSYDQLIETFAKIAKINSHIKLTIAAQNSEIVEDNDHYKKCKQLITK
;
A
#
# COMPACT_ATOMS: atom_id res chain seq x y z
N MET A 1 -14.48 -67.79 6.64
CA MET A 1 -15.67 -66.90 6.65
C MET A 1 -15.29 -65.69 7.48
N ILE A 2 -15.03 -64.56 6.82
CA ILE A 2 -14.44 -63.35 7.42
C ILE A 2 -15.58 -62.45 7.88
N LEU A 3 -15.57 -62.05 9.15
CA LEU A 3 -16.35 -60.91 9.65
C LEU A 3 -15.34 -59.86 10.13
N SER A 4 -15.11 -58.86 9.29
CA SER A 4 -14.41 -57.63 9.64
C SER A 4 -15.42 -56.69 10.30
N ILE A 5 -15.20 -56.38 11.57
CA ILE A 5 -15.88 -55.29 12.27
C ILE A 5 -14.94 -54.10 12.20
N GLY A 6 -15.22 -53.19 11.27
CA GLY A 6 -14.44 -51.98 11.04
C GLY A 6 -14.45 -51.08 12.27
N ASP A 7 -13.25 -50.74 12.73
CA ASP A 7 -13.02 -49.69 13.71
C ASP A 7 -13.61 -48.37 13.20
N LYS A 8 -14.53 -47.82 14.01
CA LYS A 8 -15.06 -46.47 13.86
C LYS A 8 -13.96 -45.45 14.20
N MET A 9 -13.04 -45.22 13.26
CA MET A 9 -12.30 -43.96 13.22
C MET A 9 -13.26 -42.85 12.83
N LYS A 10 -13.80 -42.13 13.83
CA LYS A 10 -14.25 -40.76 13.64
C LYS A 10 -13.03 -39.93 13.25
N THR A 11 -12.74 -39.89 11.95
CA THR A 11 -11.87 -38.90 11.36
C THR A 11 -12.52 -37.54 11.61
N PHE A 12 -12.03 -36.84 12.63
CA PHE A 12 -12.24 -35.40 12.72
C PHE A 12 -11.77 -34.81 11.39
N LYS A 13 -12.71 -34.37 10.55
CA LYS A 13 -12.42 -33.63 9.33
C LYS A 13 -11.61 -32.40 9.74
N LYS A 14 -10.30 -32.50 9.52
CA LYS A 14 -9.35 -31.41 9.59
C LYS A 14 -9.76 -30.43 8.51
N ASN A 15 -10.64 -29.48 8.82
CA ASN A 15 -10.86 -28.30 7.99
C ASN A 15 -9.63 -27.39 8.11
N LYS A 16 -8.46 -27.90 7.70
CA LYS A 16 -7.32 -27.05 7.39
C LYS A 16 -7.69 -26.36 6.09
N SER A 17 -8.00 -25.07 6.19
CA SER A 17 -8.05 -24.20 5.02
C SER A 17 -6.83 -24.47 4.13
N ASN A 18 -7.06 -24.64 2.83
CA ASN A 18 -6.01 -24.78 1.80
C ASN A 18 -5.26 -23.45 1.51
N PHE A 19 -5.46 -22.42 2.32
CA PHE A 19 -4.83 -21.12 2.17
C PHE A 19 -3.96 -20.78 3.37
N ASP A 20 -2.74 -20.33 3.10
CA ASP A 20 -1.81 -19.78 4.08
C ASP A 20 -2.18 -18.34 4.40
N ILE A 21 -2.47 -17.54 3.36
CA ILE A 21 -2.72 -16.11 3.46
C ILE A 21 -4.09 -15.78 2.86
N THR A 22 -4.87 -14.96 3.54
CA THR A 22 -5.99 -14.20 2.96
C THR A 22 -5.54 -12.75 2.83
N PHE A 23 -5.35 -12.30 1.59
CA PHE A 23 -5.05 -10.92 1.25
C PHE A 23 -6.34 -10.14 1.02
N ILE A 24 -6.48 -8.99 1.67
CA ILE A 24 -7.66 -8.15 1.64
C ILE A 24 -7.26 -6.75 1.20
N CYS A 25 -7.77 -6.29 0.06
CA CYS A 25 -7.49 -4.97 -0.47
C CYS A 25 -8.66 -4.46 -1.31
N ARG A 26 -8.83 -3.14 -1.42
CA ARG A 26 -9.82 -2.58 -2.35
C ARG A 26 -9.42 -2.97 -3.78
N ASN A 27 -10.41 -3.28 -4.62
CA ASN A 27 -10.18 -3.49 -6.04
C ASN A 27 -9.43 -2.30 -6.67
N GLY A 28 -8.38 -2.58 -7.45
CA GLY A 28 -7.50 -1.58 -8.06
C GLY A 28 -6.55 -0.82 -7.12
N LYS A 29 -6.45 -1.18 -5.84
CA LYS A 29 -5.55 -0.52 -4.86
C LYS A 29 -4.43 -1.41 -4.33
N ASN A 30 -4.19 -2.55 -4.96
CA ASN A 30 -3.20 -3.56 -4.57
C ASN A 30 -1.80 -3.33 -5.17
N HIS A 31 -1.59 -2.28 -5.98
CA HIS A 31 -0.34 -2.04 -6.71
C HIS A 31 0.94 -2.02 -5.85
N PHE A 32 0.86 -1.58 -4.58
CA PHE A 32 2.01 -1.63 -3.66
C PHE A 32 2.29 -3.01 -3.07
N ALA A 33 1.26 -3.86 -2.99
CA ALA A 33 1.37 -5.23 -2.49
C ALA A 33 1.69 -6.22 -3.62
N GLU A 34 1.32 -5.92 -4.87
CA GLU A 34 1.48 -6.81 -6.03
C GLU A 34 2.87 -7.41 -6.20
N PRO A 35 3.98 -6.64 -6.13
CA PRO A 35 5.31 -7.22 -6.24
C PRO A 35 5.63 -8.21 -5.11
N ILE A 36 5.17 -7.92 -3.90
CA ILE A 36 5.36 -8.80 -2.73
C ILE A 36 4.50 -10.06 -2.89
N LEU A 37 3.24 -9.92 -3.29
CA LEU A 37 2.31 -11.02 -3.53
C LEU A 37 2.81 -11.94 -4.65
N LYS A 38 3.44 -11.38 -5.70
CA LYS A 38 4.04 -12.14 -6.80
C LYS A 38 5.17 -13.06 -6.33
N GLU A 39 5.93 -12.65 -5.31
CA GLU A 39 6.97 -13.48 -4.71
C GLU A 39 6.39 -14.47 -3.69
N LEU A 40 5.45 -14.04 -2.84
CA LEU A 40 4.83 -14.92 -1.85
C LEU A 40 4.04 -16.06 -2.47
N LYS A 41 3.32 -15.82 -3.58
CA LYS A 41 2.54 -16.87 -4.26
C LYS A 41 3.38 -18.03 -4.81
N LYS A 42 4.72 -17.87 -4.91
CA LYS A 42 5.64 -18.95 -5.30
C LYS A 42 5.78 -20.02 -4.22
N LYS A 43 5.52 -19.67 -2.95
CA LYS A 43 5.72 -20.54 -1.79
C LYS A 43 4.45 -20.76 -0.97
N TYR A 44 3.50 -19.82 -1.03
CA TYR A 44 2.31 -19.80 -0.20
C TYR A 44 1.04 -19.74 -1.05
N SER A 45 0.01 -20.40 -0.55
CA SER A 45 -1.35 -20.34 -1.10
C SER A 45 -2.06 -19.05 -0.62
N ILE A 46 -2.51 -18.23 -1.58
CA ILE A 46 -3.10 -16.91 -1.29
C ILE A 46 -4.55 -16.85 -1.76
N GLN A 47 -5.46 -16.57 -0.83
CA GLN A 47 -6.83 -16.18 -1.12
C GLN A 47 -6.89 -14.66 -1.27
N TYR A 48 -7.45 -14.18 -2.37
CA TYR A 48 -7.68 -12.76 -2.59
C TYR A 48 -9.14 -12.40 -2.27
N LEU A 49 -9.34 -11.39 -1.44
CA LEU A 49 -10.63 -10.78 -1.19
C LEU A 49 -10.54 -9.31 -1.59
N ASN A 50 -11.29 -8.94 -2.62
CA ASN A 50 -11.30 -7.59 -3.19
C ASN A 50 -12.66 -6.89 -2.97
N PRO A 51 -13.04 -6.58 -1.71
CA PRO A 51 -14.32 -5.99 -1.39
C PRO A 51 -14.48 -4.58 -2.00
N GLU A 52 -15.67 -4.28 -2.48
CA GLU A 52 -16.02 -2.97 -3.04
C GLU A 52 -16.97 -2.20 -2.09
N HIS A 53 -17.90 -2.91 -1.44
CA HIS A 53 -18.96 -2.32 -0.64
C HIS A 53 -18.95 -2.76 0.83
N LYS A 54 -19.71 -2.03 1.66
CA LYS A 54 -19.83 -2.37 3.09
C LYS A 54 -20.60 -3.66 3.35
N ARG A 55 -21.50 -4.05 2.46
CA ARG A 55 -22.30 -5.28 2.65
C ARG A 55 -21.49 -6.56 2.45
N ASP A 56 -20.36 -6.45 1.77
CA ASP A 56 -19.44 -7.57 1.56
C ASP A 56 -18.89 -8.10 2.91
N TYR A 57 -18.89 -7.26 3.97
CA TYR A 57 -18.28 -7.55 5.28
C TYR A 57 -18.88 -8.73 6.04
N HIS A 58 -20.19 -8.97 5.95
CA HIS A 58 -20.86 -9.97 6.79
C HIS A 58 -20.55 -11.42 6.38
N HIS A 59 -19.98 -11.62 5.19
CA HIS A 59 -19.78 -12.95 4.61
C HIS A 59 -18.32 -13.26 4.24
N TRP A 60 -17.34 -12.54 4.79
CA TRP A 60 -15.93 -12.82 4.49
C TRP A 60 -15.56 -14.23 4.93
N GLN A 61 -15.51 -15.13 3.95
CA GLN A 61 -14.97 -16.47 4.10
C GLN A 61 -13.45 -16.39 4.12
N VAL A 62 -12.89 -15.83 5.21
CA VAL A 62 -11.45 -15.81 5.45
C VAL A 62 -10.98 -17.25 5.66
N LYS A 63 -10.20 -17.75 4.71
CA LYS A 63 -9.66 -19.11 4.74
C LYS A 63 -8.26 -19.12 5.34
N GLY A 64 -7.40 -18.20 4.94
CA GLY A 64 -6.00 -18.04 5.35
C GLY A 64 -5.74 -18.08 6.86
N GLY A 65 -4.63 -18.70 7.26
CA GLY A 65 -4.12 -18.61 8.65
C GLY A 65 -3.61 -17.20 8.98
N ILE A 66 -3.07 -16.50 7.98
CA ILE A 66 -2.67 -15.10 8.06
C ILE A 66 -3.70 -14.26 7.31
N ILE A 67 -4.21 -13.21 7.95
CA ILE A 67 -5.09 -12.21 7.34
C ILE A 67 -4.25 -10.97 7.10
N TRP A 68 -3.83 -10.76 5.86
CA TRP A 68 -3.16 -9.52 5.48
C TRP A 68 -4.19 -8.54 4.94
N VAL A 69 -4.37 -7.44 5.66
CA VAL A 69 -5.14 -6.28 5.18
C VAL A 69 -4.20 -5.21 4.65
N GLU A 70 -4.27 -4.97 3.34
CA GLU A 70 -3.62 -3.81 2.74
C GLU A 70 -4.45 -2.57 3.04
N TRP A 71 -3.76 -1.50 3.48
CA TRP A 71 -4.35 -0.24 3.90
C TRP A 71 -5.05 -0.31 5.28
N ALA A 72 -4.54 0.44 6.25
CA ALA A 72 -5.10 0.72 7.56
C ALA A 72 -6.34 1.65 7.52
N HIS A 73 -7.32 1.30 6.69
CA HIS A 73 -8.59 2.02 6.53
C HIS A 73 -9.79 1.16 7.01
N LYS A 74 -10.95 1.33 6.36
CA LYS A 74 -12.20 0.61 6.61
C LYS A 74 -12.02 -0.92 6.74
N PHE A 75 -11.19 -1.57 5.93
CA PHE A 75 -11.04 -3.03 6.00
C PHE A 75 -10.27 -3.47 7.24
N ALA A 76 -9.21 -2.73 7.62
CA ALA A 76 -8.46 -3.02 8.84
C ALA A 76 -9.37 -2.86 10.07
N LYS A 77 -10.18 -1.79 10.10
CA LYS A 77 -11.19 -1.57 11.13
C LYS A 77 -12.14 -2.76 11.26
N GLU A 78 -12.71 -3.21 10.15
CA GLU A 78 -13.70 -4.30 10.15
C GLU A 78 -13.07 -5.64 10.59
N VAL A 79 -11.89 -5.99 10.09
CA VAL A 79 -11.17 -7.21 10.48
C VAL A 79 -10.80 -7.21 11.95
N ALA A 80 -10.35 -6.06 12.45
CA ALA A 80 -9.90 -5.88 13.83
C ALA A 80 -11.04 -5.81 14.84
N LYS A 81 -12.32 -5.78 14.44
CA LYS A 81 -13.45 -5.75 15.40
C LYS A 81 -13.44 -6.90 16.40
N LYS A 82 -12.88 -8.05 16.01
CA LYS A 82 -12.72 -9.27 16.80
C LYS A 82 -11.35 -9.88 16.62
N LYS A 83 -10.92 -10.67 17.60
CA LYS A 83 -9.79 -11.58 17.44
C LYS A 83 -10.24 -12.82 16.70
N TRP A 84 -9.45 -13.26 15.72
CA TRP A 84 -9.76 -14.45 14.94
C TRP A 84 -9.09 -15.67 15.58
N LYS A 85 -9.88 -16.67 15.95
CA LYS A 85 -9.35 -17.91 16.52
C LYS A 85 -8.38 -18.56 15.53
N GLU A 86 -7.19 -18.93 16.00
CA GLU A 86 -6.15 -19.62 15.21
C GLU A 86 -5.68 -18.86 13.96
N LYS A 87 -5.92 -17.55 13.88
CA LYS A 87 -5.46 -16.70 12.77
C LYS A 87 -4.69 -15.50 13.29
N LYS A 88 -3.85 -14.93 12.42
CA LYS A 88 -3.05 -13.73 12.70
C LYS A 88 -3.48 -12.58 11.81
N ILE A 89 -3.73 -11.41 12.40
CA ILE A 89 -4.06 -10.20 11.65
C ILE A 89 -2.78 -9.39 11.42
N VAL A 90 -2.48 -9.15 10.15
CA VAL A 90 -1.39 -8.30 9.69
C VAL A 90 -1.99 -7.13 8.93
N VAL A 91 -1.65 -5.90 9.32
CA VAL A 91 -2.09 -4.67 8.63
C VAL A 91 -0.87 -3.98 8.04
N ARG A 92 -0.98 -3.46 6.82
CA ARG A 92 0.06 -2.64 6.20
C ARG A 92 -0.37 -1.18 6.08
N LEU A 93 0.41 -0.29 6.66
CA LEU A 93 0.12 1.14 6.81
C LEU A 93 1.02 1.98 5.89
N HIS A 94 0.37 2.82 5.09
CA HIS A 94 0.95 3.81 4.20
C HIS A 94 0.85 5.21 4.79
N ARG A 95 1.68 6.12 4.27
CA ARG A 95 1.87 7.46 4.83
C ARG A 95 0.56 8.23 5.05
N TYR A 96 -0.29 8.33 4.04
CA TYR A 96 -1.50 9.16 4.13
C TYR A 96 -2.55 8.64 5.11
N GLU A 97 -2.43 7.39 5.56
CA GLU A 97 -3.42 6.74 6.42
C GLU A 97 -3.30 7.18 7.87
N ILE A 98 -2.09 7.63 8.26
CA ILE A 98 -1.78 8.02 9.64
C ILE A 98 -2.61 9.20 10.11
N ASP A 99 -3.01 10.08 9.19
CA ASP A 99 -3.76 11.30 9.52
C ASP A 99 -5.28 11.05 9.53
N THR A 100 -5.74 9.86 9.16
CA THR A 100 -7.16 9.55 9.03
C THR A 100 -7.81 9.15 10.35
N PRO A 101 -9.13 9.34 10.52
CA PRO A 101 -9.87 8.88 11.71
C PRO A 101 -9.77 7.37 11.95
N TYR A 102 -9.42 6.57 10.94
CA TYR A 102 -9.31 5.13 11.07
C TYR A 102 -8.26 4.70 12.11
N MET A 103 -7.22 5.51 12.33
CA MET A 103 -6.22 5.22 13.36
C MET A 103 -6.85 5.12 14.76
N ASP A 104 -7.93 5.85 15.01
CA ASP A 104 -8.62 5.87 16.29
C ASP A 104 -9.76 4.82 16.35
N GLU A 105 -10.25 4.39 15.18
CA GLU A 105 -11.34 3.42 15.06
C GLU A 105 -10.89 1.95 14.99
N ILE A 106 -9.63 1.71 14.59
CA ILE A 106 -9.08 0.35 14.51
C ILE A 106 -8.78 -0.16 15.93
N LYS A 107 -9.30 -1.34 16.27
CA LYS A 107 -8.95 -2.03 17.52
C LYS A 107 -7.57 -2.68 17.41
N TRP A 108 -6.54 -1.86 17.58
CA TRP A 108 -5.14 -2.27 17.45
C TRP A 108 -4.71 -3.43 18.35
N ASP A 109 -5.35 -3.62 19.50
CA ASP A 109 -5.10 -4.76 20.40
C ASP A 109 -5.43 -6.13 19.74
N ASN A 110 -6.22 -6.13 18.66
CA ASN A 110 -6.53 -7.33 17.87
C ASN A 110 -5.62 -7.50 16.64
N VAL A 111 -4.74 -6.54 16.36
CA VAL A 111 -3.76 -6.63 15.26
C VAL A 111 -2.51 -7.31 15.80
N ASP A 112 -2.11 -8.43 15.22
CA ASP A 112 -0.93 -9.17 15.67
C ASP A 112 0.38 -8.58 15.15
N LYS A 113 0.35 -7.95 13.97
CA LYS A 113 1.53 -7.31 13.38
C LYS A 113 1.15 -6.12 12.51
N LEU A 114 1.91 -5.03 12.62
CA LEU A 114 1.79 -3.85 11.78
C LEU A 114 3.02 -3.70 10.88
N ILE A 115 2.79 -3.58 9.58
CA ILE A 115 3.83 -3.35 8.57
C ILE A 115 3.83 -1.88 8.18
N PHE A 116 4.97 -1.20 8.33
CA PHE A 116 5.16 0.15 7.82
C PHE A 116 5.89 0.14 6.47
N VAL A 117 5.50 1.03 5.56
CA VAL A 117 6.19 1.19 4.26
C VAL A 117 7.45 2.07 4.33
N ASN A 118 7.67 2.76 5.46
CA ASN A 118 8.83 3.61 5.73
C ASN A 118 9.05 3.63 7.26
N PRO A 119 10.30 3.56 7.77
CA PRO A 119 10.59 3.62 9.21
C PRO A 119 10.04 4.87 9.93
N GLU A 120 9.96 6.03 9.28
CA GLU A 120 9.43 7.26 9.88
C GLU A 120 7.95 7.13 10.29
N LEU A 121 7.18 6.29 9.58
CA LEU A 121 5.77 6.06 9.89
C LEU A 121 5.57 5.37 11.24
N GLU A 122 6.54 4.57 11.67
CA GLU A 122 6.49 3.92 12.98
C GLU A 122 6.49 4.95 14.12
N GLY A 123 7.33 5.99 14.00
CA GLY A 123 7.38 7.08 14.97
C GLY A 123 6.07 7.86 15.02
N LEU A 124 5.53 8.22 13.86
CA LEU A 124 4.24 8.91 13.76
C LEU A 124 3.09 8.06 14.34
N PHE A 125 3.09 6.75 14.07
CA PHE A 125 2.11 5.82 14.60
C PHE A 125 2.17 5.72 16.11
N LYS A 126 3.37 5.53 16.68
CA LYS A 126 3.56 5.44 18.14
C LYS A 126 3.09 6.71 18.85
N ASN A 127 3.35 7.88 18.26
CA ASN A 127 2.89 9.17 18.79
C ASN A 127 1.35 9.30 18.76
N ARG A 128 0.70 8.81 17.70
CA ARG A 128 -0.76 8.89 17.54
C ARG A 128 -1.53 7.85 18.34
N VAL A 129 -1.20 6.57 18.18
CA VAL A 129 -2.05 5.45 18.61
C VAL A 129 -1.73 4.98 20.04
N LYS A 130 -0.54 5.28 20.59
CA LYS A 130 -0.13 4.94 21.98
C LYS A 130 -0.43 3.49 22.41
N LYS A 131 -0.44 2.54 21.46
CA LYS A 131 -0.61 1.10 21.70
C LYS A 131 0.68 0.36 21.35
N GLN A 132 0.97 -0.69 22.11
CA GLN A 132 2.08 -1.58 21.82
C GLN A 132 1.61 -2.70 20.89
N ILE A 133 2.19 -2.75 19.70
CA ILE A 133 1.93 -3.74 18.66
C ILE A 133 3.28 -4.22 18.18
N ASP A 134 3.39 -5.49 17.78
CA ASP A 134 4.57 -5.96 17.07
C ASP A 134 4.64 -5.32 15.67
N THR A 135 5.78 -4.75 15.31
CA THR A 135 5.92 -3.94 14.10
C THR A 135 7.11 -4.37 13.26
N ILE A 136 7.03 -4.13 11.95
CA ILE A 136 8.13 -4.33 11.01
C ILE A 136 8.04 -3.30 9.90
N THR A 137 9.18 -2.90 9.34
CA THR A 137 9.20 -2.06 8.14
C THR A 137 9.47 -2.90 6.90
N ILE A 138 8.57 -2.84 5.92
CA ILE A 138 8.71 -3.45 4.60
C ILE A 138 8.41 -2.37 3.55
N PRO A 139 9.46 -1.80 2.92
CA PRO A 139 9.31 -0.78 1.90
C PRO A 139 8.45 -1.23 0.72
N ASN A 140 7.93 -0.26 -0.03
CA ASN A 140 7.31 -0.56 -1.32
C ASN A 140 8.34 -1.15 -2.27
N ALA A 141 7.92 -2.18 -2.99
CA ALA A 141 8.71 -2.81 -4.03
C ALA A 141 8.25 -2.35 -5.42
N ILE A 142 9.15 -2.44 -6.38
CA ILE A 142 8.89 -2.09 -7.79
C ILE A 142 9.38 -3.22 -8.69
N ASP A 143 8.66 -3.48 -9.77
CA ASP A 143 9.10 -4.45 -10.78
C ASP A 143 10.11 -3.77 -11.71
N ILE A 144 11.40 -4.02 -11.47
CA ILE A 144 12.50 -3.43 -12.24
C ILE A 144 12.44 -3.79 -13.73
N SER A 145 11.78 -4.88 -14.11
CA SER A 145 11.63 -5.26 -15.52
C SER A 145 10.79 -4.27 -16.33
N LYS A 146 10.00 -3.42 -15.65
CA LYS A 146 9.22 -2.35 -16.28
C LYS A 146 10.04 -1.09 -16.55
N PHE A 147 11.27 -1.02 -16.05
CA PHE A 147 12.14 0.16 -16.13
C PHE A 147 13.43 -0.22 -16.85
N HIS A 148 13.38 -0.16 -18.18
CA HIS A 148 14.57 -0.36 -18.99
C HIS A 148 15.49 0.87 -18.86
N TYR A 149 16.76 0.62 -18.58
CA TYR A 149 17.77 1.66 -18.61
C TYR A 149 18.00 2.08 -20.06
N ASN A 150 17.80 3.36 -20.34
CA ASN A 150 18.17 3.98 -21.60
C ASN A 150 19.44 4.81 -21.36
N ALA A 151 20.46 4.63 -22.20
CA ALA A 151 21.66 5.46 -22.12
C ALA A 151 21.29 6.94 -22.35
N PRO A 152 21.89 7.89 -21.63
CA PRO A 152 21.71 9.31 -21.88
C PRO A 152 22.05 9.67 -23.34
N SER A 153 21.25 10.53 -23.97
CA SER A 153 21.56 11.14 -25.26
C SER A 153 22.03 12.59 -25.09
N GLU A 154 22.56 13.21 -26.14
CA GLU A 154 22.94 14.64 -26.09
C GLU A 154 21.72 15.56 -25.88
N GLU A 155 20.51 15.10 -26.20
CA GLU A 155 19.23 15.80 -25.95
C GLU A 155 18.69 15.57 -24.52
N ASN A 156 19.55 15.65 -23.51
CA ASN A 156 19.20 15.34 -22.12
C ASN A 156 17.99 16.15 -21.64
N SER A 157 16.85 15.48 -21.49
CA SER A 157 15.63 16.05 -20.91
C SER A 157 15.35 15.40 -19.55
N LEU A 158 15.16 16.24 -18.54
CA LEU A 158 14.67 15.83 -17.23
C LEU A 158 13.15 15.85 -17.26
N LEU A 159 12.52 14.69 -17.10
CA LEU A 159 11.07 14.58 -16.90
C LEU A 159 10.76 14.44 -15.41
N ALA A 160 10.06 15.42 -14.86
CA ALA A 160 9.42 15.31 -13.55
C ALA A 160 7.93 15.00 -13.75
N PHE A 161 7.52 13.78 -13.42
CA PHE A 161 6.13 13.34 -13.56
C PHE A 161 5.48 13.09 -12.20
N SER A 162 4.23 13.52 -12.03
CA SER A 162 3.39 13.02 -10.93
C SER A 162 1.93 12.95 -11.31
N MET A 163 1.10 12.41 -10.42
CA MET A 163 -0.33 12.35 -10.66
C MET A 163 -0.99 13.74 -10.66
N ARG A 164 -0.52 14.69 -9.83
CA ARG A 164 -1.13 16.02 -9.65
C ARG A 164 -0.09 17.07 -9.26
N TYR A 165 -0.36 18.35 -9.53
CA TYR A 165 0.45 19.51 -9.10
C TYR A 165 0.37 19.79 -7.59
N ASN A 166 0.46 18.77 -6.75
CA ASN A 166 0.32 18.94 -5.31
C ASN A 166 1.47 19.76 -4.70
N PRO A 167 1.20 20.73 -3.80
CA PRO A 167 2.25 21.56 -3.18
C PRO A 167 3.36 20.76 -2.48
N VAL A 168 3.07 19.56 -1.95
CA VAL A 168 4.08 18.67 -1.33
C VAL A 168 5.14 18.21 -2.33
N LYS A 169 4.92 18.38 -3.63
CA LYS A 169 5.90 18.08 -4.69
C LYS A 169 6.89 19.21 -4.95
N SER A 170 6.65 20.41 -4.41
CA SER A 170 7.56 21.57 -4.50
C SER A 170 8.08 21.84 -5.92
N TYR A 171 7.18 21.86 -6.90
CA TYR A 171 7.53 22.07 -8.30
C TYR A 171 8.07 23.48 -8.56
N ASP A 172 7.64 24.45 -7.77
CA ASP A 172 8.21 25.79 -7.73
C ASP A 172 9.72 25.77 -7.43
N GLN A 173 10.14 25.04 -6.40
CA GLN A 173 11.55 24.89 -6.05
C GLN A 173 12.33 24.14 -7.14
N LEU A 174 11.71 23.14 -7.78
CA LEU A 174 12.31 22.44 -8.91
C LEU A 174 12.57 23.39 -10.09
N ILE A 175 11.59 24.25 -10.43
CA ILE A 175 11.72 25.24 -11.51
C ILE A 175 12.83 26.23 -11.20
N GLU A 176 12.85 26.81 -9.99
CA GLU A 176 13.87 27.77 -9.58
C GLU A 176 15.28 27.16 -9.58
N THR A 177 15.40 25.91 -9.14
CA THR A 177 16.67 25.17 -9.17
C THR A 177 17.10 24.90 -10.61
N PHE A 178 16.19 24.44 -11.45
CA PHE A 178 16.49 24.12 -12.85
C PHE A 178 16.84 25.38 -13.66
N ALA A 179 16.24 26.53 -13.37
CA ALA A 179 16.60 27.81 -13.99
C ALA A 179 18.09 28.16 -13.77
N LYS A 180 18.67 27.79 -12.61
CA LYS A 180 20.11 27.96 -12.35
C LYS A 180 20.95 26.98 -13.16
N ILE A 181 20.50 25.74 -13.31
CA ILE A 181 21.17 24.70 -14.12
C ILE A 181 21.17 25.07 -15.60
N ALA A 182 20.03 25.52 -16.13
CA ALA A 182 19.88 25.90 -17.54
C ALA A 182 20.78 27.08 -17.95
N LYS A 183 21.14 27.97 -17.01
CA LYS A 183 22.14 29.04 -17.24
C LYS A 183 23.56 28.51 -17.47
N ILE A 184 23.88 27.35 -16.90
CA ILE A 184 25.18 26.69 -17.03
C ILE A 184 25.20 25.79 -18.28
N ASN A 185 24.10 25.07 -18.52
CA ASN A 185 23.94 24.21 -19.69
C ASN A 185 22.53 24.36 -20.28
N SER A 186 22.44 25.14 -21.35
CA SER A 186 21.18 25.44 -22.06
C SER A 186 20.63 24.29 -22.88
N HIS A 187 21.39 23.20 -23.07
CA HIS A 187 20.93 22.03 -23.82
C HIS A 187 20.02 21.11 -22.98
N ILE A 188 19.99 21.29 -21.66
CA ILE A 188 19.14 20.48 -20.78
C ILE A 188 17.74 21.08 -20.71
N LYS A 189 16.70 20.26 -20.89
CA LYS A 189 15.30 20.67 -20.80
C LYS A 189 14.62 20.06 -19.58
N LEU A 190 13.75 20.82 -18.91
CA LEU A 190 12.87 20.31 -17.86
C LEU A 190 11.44 20.23 -18.38
N THR A 191 10.86 19.05 -18.30
CA THR A 191 9.43 18.82 -18.54
C THR A 191 8.79 18.45 -17.21
N ILE A 192 7.77 19.20 -16.78
CA ILE A 192 6.94 18.83 -15.62
C ILE A 192 5.56 18.41 -16.13
N ALA A 193 5.17 17.17 -15.85
CA ALA A 193 3.90 16.61 -16.30
C ALA A 193 3.08 16.12 -15.10
N ALA A 194 1.80 16.49 -15.09
CA ALA A 194 0.82 15.94 -14.15
C ALA A 194 -0.59 15.98 -14.74
N GLN A 195 -1.53 15.26 -14.11
CA GLN A 195 -2.94 15.29 -14.53
C GLN A 195 -3.62 16.56 -14.01
N ASN A 196 -4.66 16.99 -14.73
CA ASN A 196 -5.55 18.04 -14.27
C ASN A 196 -6.21 17.62 -12.95
N SER A 197 -6.39 18.57 -12.04
CA SER A 197 -7.05 18.34 -10.76
C SER A 197 -8.13 19.38 -10.53
N GLU A 198 -9.25 18.96 -9.94
CA GLU A 198 -10.31 19.86 -9.46
C GLU A 198 -9.96 20.47 -8.08
N ILE A 199 -8.86 20.02 -7.45
CA ILE A 199 -8.43 20.49 -6.15
C ILE A 199 -7.80 21.89 -6.29
N VAL A 200 -8.31 22.85 -5.52
CA VAL A 200 -7.95 24.28 -5.63
C VAL A 200 -6.46 24.48 -5.39
N GLU A 201 -5.90 23.83 -4.37
CA GLU A 201 -4.50 23.96 -3.98
C GLU A 201 -3.54 23.47 -5.08
N ASP A 202 -3.92 22.41 -5.80
CA ASP A 202 -3.13 21.88 -6.92
C ASP A 202 -3.14 22.89 -8.09
N ASN A 203 -4.29 23.54 -8.35
CA ASN A 203 -4.44 24.54 -9.41
C ASN A 203 -3.69 25.83 -9.09
N ASP A 204 -3.71 26.28 -7.84
CA ASP A 204 -2.99 27.48 -7.42
C ASP A 204 -1.48 27.26 -7.46
N HIS A 205 -1.01 26.08 -7.05
CA HIS A 205 0.39 25.72 -7.19
C HIS A 205 0.82 25.63 -8.65
N TYR A 206 -0.02 25.09 -9.54
CA TYR A 206 0.23 25.12 -10.99
C TYR A 206 0.35 26.55 -11.54
N LYS A 207 -0.57 27.45 -11.17
CA LYS A 207 -0.49 28.87 -11.58
C LYS A 207 0.80 29.54 -11.10
N LYS A 208 1.19 29.29 -9.85
CA LYS A 208 2.47 29.78 -9.29
C LYS A 208 3.66 29.28 -10.12
N CYS A 209 3.70 27.98 -10.42
CA CYS A 209 4.74 27.39 -11.28
C CYS A 209 4.78 28.04 -12.67
N LYS A 210 3.61 28.28 -13.28
CA LYS A 210 3.52 28.91 -14.60
C LYS A 210 4.08 30.34 -14.61
N GLN A 211 3.84 31.11 -13.55
CA GLN A 211 4.38 32.47 -13.41
C GLN A 211 5.91 32.49 -13.30
N LEU A 212 6.54 31.44 -12.75
CA LEU A 212 8.00 31.33 -12.66
C LEU A 212 8.65 31.07 -14.02
N ILE A 213 7.94 30.44 -14.96
CA ILE A 213 8.46 30.14 -16.31
C ILE A 213 8.37 31.37 -17.23
N THR A 214 7.41 32.27 -16.99
CA THR A 214 7.18 33.47 -17.80
C THR A 214 8.05 34.68 -17.43
N LYS A 215 8.93 34.55 -16.44
CA LYS A 215 9.88 35.58 -16.00
C LYS A 215 11.27 35.31 -16.56
#